data_AF-A0A6G0N3N7-F1
#
_entry.id   AF-A0A6G0N3N7-F1
#
_cell.length_a   1.000
_cell.length_b   1.000
_cell.length_c   1.000
_cell.angle_alpha   90.00
_cell.angle_beta   90.00
_cell.angle_gamma   90.00
#
_symmetry.space_group_name_H-M   'P 1'
#
loop_
_entity.id
_entity.type
_entity.pdbx_description
1 polymer ?
#
loop_
_entity_poly.entity_id
_entity_poly.type
_entity_poly.pdbx_seq_one_letter_code
_entity_poly.pdbx_strand_id
1 'polypeptide(L)'
;MRQIDELKEFVNQEKQRRDATLVSLIAHEWKNKGNELEQLLLESADNDEVEMPHKNLVAIYEKLKQKRKEMLTLRIKLNNRLSWLKATDTDRDLQFQELRKISNTTAASMAYRSVLDEECRNLYLVLLRSNKTIRFLVIDAVEEAEHVWDTRD
;
A
#
# COMPACT_ATOMS: atom_id res chain seq x y z
N MET A 1 3.99 -40.46 -8.80
CA MET A 1 2.75 -39.71 -9.11
C MET A 1 2.24 -38.94 -7.89
N ARG A 2 1.95 -39.60 -6.76
CA ARG A 2 1.37 -39.00 -5.53
C ARG A 2 2.02 -37.69 -5.05
N GLN A 3 3.35 -37.63 -4.97
CA GLN A 3 4.08 -36.42 -4.53
C GLN A 3 3.92 -35.22 -5.48
N ILE A 4 3.75 -35.46 -6.78
CA ILE A 4 3.53 -34.38 -7.77
C ILE A 4 2.12 -33.83 -7.60
N ASP A 5 1.14 -34.69 -7.33
CA ASP A 5 -0.25 -34.27 -7.15
C ASP A 5 -0.43 -33.52 -5.82
N GLU A 6 0.20 -33.99 -4.74
CA GLU A 6 0.28 -33.28 -3.46
C GLU A 6 0.92 -31.89 -3.61
N LEU A 7 2.00 -31.78 -4.40
CA LEU A 7 2.66 -30.49 -4.64
C LEU A 7 1.78 -29.53 -5.46
N LYS A 8 1.06 -30.04 -6.47
CA LYS A 8 0.11 -29.23 -7.25
C LYS A 8 -1.01 -28.68 -6.38
N GLU A 9 -1.55 -29.51 -5.49
CA GLU A 9 -2.60 -29.11 -4.56
C GLU A 9 -2.11 -28.03 -3.60
N PHE A 10 -0.92 -28.20 -3.02
CA PHE A 10 -0.30 -27.20 -2.15
C PHE A 10 -0.07 -25.86 -2.87
N VAL A 11 0.48 -25.89 -4.08
CA VAL A 11 0.68 -24.68 -4.89
C VAL A 11 -0.65 -24.00 -5.20
N ASN A 12 -1.70 -24.76 -5.45
CA ASN A 12 -3.03 -24.20 -5.70
C ASN A 12 -3.61 -23.51 -4.45
N GLN A 13 -3.47 -24.12 -3.27
CA GLN A 13 -3.90 -23.53 -2.00
C GLN A 13 -3.17 -22.20 -1.72
N GLU A 14 -1.85 -22.14 -1.93
CA GLU A 14 -1.10 -20.89 -1.73
C GLU A 14 -1.46 -19.81 -2.75
N LYS A 15 -1.78 -20.17 -4.00
CA LYS A 15 -2.33 -19.21 -4.98
C LYS A 15 -3.67 -18.64 -4.53
N GLN A 16 -4.58 -19.50 -4.07
CA GLN A 16 -5.88 -19.06 -3.55
C GLN A 16 -5.72 -18.13 -2.34
N ARG A 17 -4.83 -18.48 -1.41
CA ARG A 17 -4.54 -17.64 -0.23
C ARG A 17 -3.96 -16.28 -0.61
N ARG A 18 -3.03 -16.26 -1.56
CA ARG A 18 -2.45 -15.01 -2.10
C ARG A 18 -3.52 -14.15 -2.74
N ASP A 19 -4.36 -14.73 -3.59
CA ASP A 19 -5.39 -14.01 -4.32
C ASP A 19 -6.47 -13.47 -3.37
N ALA A 20 -6.89 -14.24 -2.36
CA ALA A 20 -7.79 -13.78 -1.30
C ALA A 20 -7.20 -12.60 -0.52
N THR A 21 -5.93 -12.66 -0.13
CA THR A 21 -5.24 -11.56 0.57
C THR A 21 -5.20 -10.31 -0.29
N LEU A 22 -4.94 -10.47 -1.58
CA LEU A 22 -4.85 -9.39 -2.55
C LEU A 22 -6.22 -8.73 -2.77
N VAL A 23 -7.28 -9.52 -2.89
CA VAL A 23 -8.66 -9.02 -2.95
C VAL A 23 -8.96 -8.16 -1.72
N SER A 24 -8.68 -8.64 -0.52
CA SER A 24 -8.91 -7.87 0.71
C SER A 24 -8.11 -6.57 0.77
N LEU A 25 -6.86 -6.56 0.30
CA LEU A 25 -6.02 -5.36 0.27
C LEU A 25 -6.56 -4.32 -0.72
N ILE A 26 -6.97 -4.76 -1.92
CA ILE A 26 -7.52 -3.87 -2.95
C ILE A 26 -8.89 -3.33 -2.50
N ALA A 27 -9.77 -4.19 -1.99
CA ALA A 27 -11.07 -3.77 -1.48
C ALA A 27 -10.94 -2.75 -0.33
N HIS A 28 -9.95 -2.92 0.54
CA HIS A 28 -9.68 -1.95 1.59
C HIS A 28 -9.22 -0.58 1.05
N GLU A 29 -8.38 -0.57 0.00
CA GLU A 29 -7.89 0.67 -0.64
C GLU A 29 -9.03 1.46 -1.30
N TRP A 30 -9.98 0.74 -1.92
CA TRP A 30 -11.12 1.31 -2.65
C TRP A 30 -12.41 1.36 -1.82
N LYS A 31 -12.32 1.13 -0.51
CA LYS A 31 -13.47 1.23 0.38
C LYS A 31 -14.08 2.64 0.30
N ASN A 32 -15.40 2.70 0.08
CA ASN A 32 -16.17 3.93 -0.12
C ASN A 32 -15.78 4.72 -1.39
N LYS A 33 -15.08 4.08 -2.32
CA LYS A 33 -14.64 4.63 -3.61
C LYS A 33 -14.99 3.68 -4.75
N GLY A 34 -16.03 2.86 -4.61
CA GLY A 34 -16.46 1.89 -5.62
C GLY A 34 -16.66 2.54 -6.99
N ASN A 35 -17.39 3.67 -7.04
CA ASN A 35 -17.64 4.43 -8.27
C ASN A 35 -16.34 4.93 -8.95
N GLU A 36 -15.34 5.34 -8.17
CA GLU A 36 -14.02 5.77 -8.70
C GLU A 36 -13.29 4.58 -9.31
N LEU A 37 -13.32 3.43 -8.62
CA LEU A 37 -12.73 2.19 -9.11
C LEU A 37 -13.39 1.73 -10.43
N GLU A 38 -14.72 1.77 -10.51
CA GLU A 38 -15.46 1.41 -11.73
C GLU A 38 -15.08 2.29 -12.92
N GLN A 39 -15.02 3.62 -12.71
CA GLN A 39 -14.59 4.56 -13.75
C GLN A 39 -13.16 4.26 -14.23
N LEU A 40 -12.23 4.04 -13.30
CA LEU A 40 -10.84 3.70 -13.63
C LEU A 40 -10.72 2.36 -14.36
N LEU A 41 -11.63 1.42 -14.13
CA LEU A 41 -11.66 0.14 -14.86
C LEU A 41 -12.24 0.30 -16.29
N LEU A 42 -13.09 1.30 -16.52
CA LEU A 42 -13.66 1.63 -17.84
C LEU A 42 -12.70 2.44 -18.72
N GLU A 43 -11.86 3.29 -18.12
CA GLU A 43 -11.04 4.29 -18.83
C GLU A 43 -9.82 3.77 -19.61
N SER A 44 -9.47 2.47 -19.55
CA SER A 44 -8.30 1.96 -20.28
C SER A 44 -8.57 0.73 -21.14
N ALA A 45 -8.39 0.90 -22.44
CA ALA A 45 -8.25 -0.17 -23.42
C ALA A 45 -6.88 -0.01 -24.11
N ASP A 46 -5.80 -0.25 -23.38
CA ASP A 46 -4.50 -0.56 -23.98
C ASP A 46 -3.68 -1.36 -22.96
N ASN A 47 -3.65 -2.67 -23.17
CA ASN A 47 -2.92 -3.63 -22.35
C ASN A 47 -1.49 -3.72 -22.88
N ASP A 48 -0.57 -2.96 -22.29
CA ASP A 48 0.80 -3.48 -22.21
C ASP A 48 0.78 -4.63 -21.18
N GLU A 49 1.15 -5.83 -21.62
CA GLU A 49 1.36 -6.97 -20.74
C GLU A 49 2.43 -6.61 -19.69
N VAL A 50 2.00 -6.16 -18.51
CA VAL A 50 2.90 -6.05 -17.37
C VAL A 50 3.22 -7.47 -16.93
N GLU A 51 4.37 -7.96 -17.37
CA GLU A 51 4.92 -9.22 -16.89
C GLU A 51 5.05 -9.17 -15.37
N MET A 52 4.24 -10.01 -14.70
CA MET A 52 4.28 -10.32 -13.26
C MET A 52 3.93 -9.18 -12.27
N PRO A 53 2.66 -8.73 -12.20
CA PRO A 53 2.20 -7.72 -11.24
C PRO A 53 2.49 -8.10 -9.78
N HIS A 54 2.39 -9.39 -9.43
CA HIS A 54 2.64 -9.86 -8.07
C HIS A 54 4.09 -9.64 -7.59
N LYS A 55 5.08 -9.87 -8.46
CA LYS A 55 6.50 -9.68 -8.09
C LYS A 55 6.79 -8.20 -7.85
N ASN A 56 6.21 -7.34 -8.68
CA ASN A 56 6.33 -5.90 -8.56
C ASN A 56 5.63 -5.39 -7.30
N LEU A 57 4.45 -5.90 -6.98
CA LEU A 57 3.75 -5.60 -5.73
C LEU A 57 4.59 -5.96 -4.50
N VAL A 58 5.20 -7.15 -4.46
CA VAL A 58 6.09 -7.55 -3.37
C VAL A 58 7.26 -6.56 -3.22
N ALA A 59 7.88 -6.16 -4.33
CA ALA A 59 8.98 -5.20 -4.31
C ALA A 59 8.56 -3.83 -3.77
N ILE A 60 7.38 -3.32 -4.18
CA ILE A 60 6.83 -2.06 -3.65
C ILE A 60 6.52 -2.18 -2.17
N TYR A 61 5.92 -3.29 -1.73
CA TYR A 61 5.61 -3.50 -0.32
C TYR A 61 6.84 -3.56 0.58
N GLU A 62 7.94 -4.16 0.13
CA GLU A 62 9.20 -4.13 0.87
C GLU A 62 9.78 -2.70 0.94
N LYS A 63 9.70 -1.91 -0.15
CA LYS A 63 10.09 -0.48 -0.12
C LYS A 63 9.22 0.32 0.85
N LEU A 64 7.90 0.14 0.83
CA LEU A 64 6.95 0.80 1.75
C LEU A 64 7.24 0.44 3.20
N LYS A 65 7.51 -0.83 3.49
CA LYS A 65 7.89 -1.31 4.82
C LYS A 65 9.19 -0.67 5.30
N GLN A 66 10.20 -0.57 4.42
CA GLN A 66 11.44 0.12 4.73
C GLN A 66 11.21 1.61 5.02
N LYS A 67 10.40 2.30 4.21
CA LYS A 67 10.05 3.70 4.44
C LYS A 67 9.27 3.92 5.74
N ARG A 68 8.38 2.99 6.11
CA ARG A 68 7.69 3.02 7.41
C ARG A 68 8.67 2.95 8.59
N LYS A 69 9.71 2.11 8.49
CA LYS A 69 10.76 2.03 9.51
C LYS A 69 11.56 3.34 9.58
N GLU A 70 11.96 3.90 8.44
CA GLU A 70 12.69 5.17 8.39
C GLU A 70 11.90 6.32 9.02
N MET A 71 10.61 6.45 8.69
CA MET A 71 9.73 7.45 9.30
C MET A 71 9.56 7.24 10.80
N LEU A 72 9.47 6.00 11.28
CA LEU A 72 9.41 5.70 12.72
C LEU A 72 10.70 6.16 13.42
N THR A 73 11.86 5.87 12.83
CA THR A 73 13.15 6.34 13.35
C THR A 73 13.23 7.88 13.37
N LEU A 74 12.76 8.55 12.32
CA LEU A 74 12.73 10.02 12.26
C LEU A 74 11.79 10.60 13.33
N ARG A 75 10.62 9.98 13.56
CA ARG A 75 9.69 10.38 14.61
C ARG A 75 10.30 10.24 16.00
N ILE A 76 11.00 9.14 16.27
CA ILE A 76 11.71 8.93 17.54
C ILE A 76 12.79 10.00 17.72
N LYS A 77 13.59 10.27 16.67
CA LYS A 77 14.61 11.34 16.70
C LYS A 77 13.99 12.72 16.97
N LEU A 78 12.87 13.02 16.33
CA LEU A 78 12.15 14.28 16.53
C LEU A 78 11.65 14.41 17.98
N ASN A 79 10.96 13.39 18.49
CA ASN A 79 10.44 13.39 19.86
C ASN A 79 11.56 13.52 20.89
N ASN A 80 12.65 12.78 20.67
CA ASN A 80 13.85 12.93 21.49
C ASN A 80 14.41 14.34 21.36
N ARG A 81 14.48 14.96 20.19
CA ARG A 81 15.04 16.31 20.11
C ARG A 81 14.15 17.35 20.79
N LEU A 82 12.83 17.23 20.63
CA LEU A 82 11.85 18.11 21.27
C LEU A 82 11.87 18.02 22.80
N SER A 83 12.13 16.85 23.39
CA SER A 83 12.17 16.71 24.85
C SER A 83 13.42 17.32 25.51
N TRP A 84 14.47 17.61 24.73
CA TRP A 84 15.72 18.19 25.24
C TRP A 84 15.80 19.71 25.02
N LEU A 85 14.89 20.29 24.23
CA LEU A 85 14.76 21.74 24.02
C LEU A 85 14.35 22.42 25.35
N LYS A 86 15.32 22.88 26.13
CA LYS A 86 15.07 23.79 27.27
C LYS A 86 15.19 25.24 26.81
N ALA A 87 14.40 26.13 27.43
CA ALA A 87 14.33 27.55 27.05
C ALA A 87 15.69 28.30 27.12
N THR A 88 16.65 27.76 27.88
CA THR A 88 17.96 28.37 28.17
C THR A 88 19.12 27.86 27.32
N ASP A 89 18.89 26.99 26.32
CA ASP A 89 19.98 26.49 25.48
C ASP A 89 20.60 27.61 24.64
N THR A 90 21.92 27.79 24.78
CA THR A 90 22.76 28.79 24.10
C THR A 90 23.16 28.36 22.69
N ASP A 91 22.98 27.10 22.32
CA ASP A 91 23.35 26.53 21.01
C ASP A 91 22.14 26.36 20.07
N ARG A 92 21.22 27.33 20.07
CA ARG A 92 19.94 27.25 19.35
C ARG A 92 20.12 26.95 17.86
N ASP A 93 21.16 27.50 17.24
CA ASP A 93 21.39 27.36 15.79
C ASP A 93 21.67 25.90 15.40
N LEU A 94 22.49 25.16 16.16
CA LEU A 94 22.74 23.74 15.87
C LEU A 94 21.46 22.91 16.06
N GLN A 95 20.66 23.21 17.09
CA GLN A 95 19.41 22.49 17.34
C GLN A 95 18.37 22.75 16.24
N PHE A 96 18.25 24.01 15.79
CA PHE A 96 17.36 24.36 14.67
C PHE A 96 17.83 23.74 13.35
N GLN A 97 19.14 23.63 13.11
CA GLN A 97 19.67 22.92 11.94
C GLN A 97 19.32 21.43 11.98
N GLU A 98 19.45 20.77 13.12
CA GLU A 98 19.07 19.36 13.27
C GLU A 98 17.57 19.14 13.09
N LEU A 99 16.72 19.98 13.69
CA LEU A 99 15.27 19.93 13.51
C LEU A 99 14.88 20.17 12.05
N ARG A 100 15.52 21.14 11.38
CA ARG A 100 15.33 21.39 9.95
C ARG A 100 15.73 20.15 9.13
N LYS A 101 16.84 19.50 9.46
CA LYS A 101 17.27 18.26 8.80
C LYS A 101 16.26 17.12 8.99
N ILE A 102 15.78 16.91 10.21
CA ILE A 102 14.75 15.89 10.51
C ILE A 102 13.46 16.20 9.73
N SER A 103 13.02 17.46 9.74
CA SER A 103 11.84 17.91 9.00
C SER A 103 11.96 17.65 7.50
N ASN A 104 13.05 18.11 6.88
CA ASN A 104 13.31 17.93 5.45
C ASN A 104 13.38 16.44 5.07
N THR A 105 14.04 15.62 5.89
CA THR A 105 14.14 14.18 5.64
C THR A 105 12.78 13.49 5.77
N THR A 106 11.96 13.92 6.73
CA THR A 106 10.60 13.41 6.91
C THR A 106 9.73 13.78 5.72
N ALA A 107 9.79 15.04 5.27
CA ALA A 107 9.07 15.51 4.09
C ALA A 107 9.45 14.71 2.83
N ALA A 108 10.75 14.51 2.59
CA ALA A 108 11.23 13.69 1.48
C ALA A 108 10.76 12.23 1.58
N SER A 109 10.78 11.63 2.78
CA SER A 109 10.29 10.27 3.00
C SER A 109 8.78 10.15 2.77
N MET A 110 7.99 11.16 3.15
CA MET A 110 6.55 11.18 2.90
C MET A 110 6.23 11.33 1.41
N ALA A 111 6.93 12.23 0.71
CA ALA A 111 6.78 12.42 -0.73
C ALA A 111 7.10 11.11 -1.49
N TYR A 112 8.21 10.46 -1.16
CA TYR A 112 8.57 9.19 -1.78
C TYR A 112 7.59 8.05 -1.44
N ARG A 113 7.06 8.02 -0.21
CA ARG A 113 6.00 7.07 0.14
C ARG A 113 4.75 7.30 -0.73
N SER A 114 4.36 8.55 -0.96
CA SER A 114 3.21 8.86 -1.82
C SER A 114 3.40 8.33 -3.25
N VAL A 115 4.62 8.39 -3.78
CA VAL A 115 4.96 7.80 -5.09
C VAL A 115 4.79 6.29 -5.07
N LEU A 116 5.27 5.60 -4.03
CA LEU A 116 5.11 4.14 -3.89
C LEU A 116 3.64 3.72 -3.72
N ASP A 117 2.85 4.50 -2.98
CA ASP A 117 1.41 4.25 -2.81
C ASP A 117 0.69 4.38 -4.17
N GLU A 118 1.09 5.36 -5.01
CA GLU A 118 0.58 5.53 -6.37
C GLU A 118 1.01 4.41 -7.33
N GLU A 119 2.29 4.01 -7.31
CA GLU A 119 2.76 2.83 -8.07
C GLU A 119 1.99 1.56 -7.68
N CYS A 120 1.69 1.39 -6.39
CA CYS A 120 0.91 0.26 -5.89
C CYS A 120 -0.52 0.25 -6.46
N ARG A 121 -1.21 1.40 -6.44
CA ARG A 121 -2.55 1.55 -7.02
C ARG A 121 -2.56 1.23 -8.51
N ASN A 122 -1.58 1.72 -9.25
CA ASN A 122 -1.46 1.43 -10.67
C ASN A 122 -1.28 -0.07 -10.95
N LEU A 123 -0.48 -0.78 -10.14
CA LEU A 123 -0.37 -2.24 -10.25
C LEU A 123 -1.67 -2.98 -9.91
N TYR A 124 -2.46 -2.46 -8.97
CA TYR A 124 -3.80 -3.01 -8.70
C TYR A 124 -4.73 -2.86 -9.90
N LEU A 125 -4.75 -1.69 -10.54
CA LEU A 125 -5.57 -1.48 -11.74
C LEU A 125 -5.15 -2.43 -12.87
N VAL A 126 -3.85 -2.57 -13.12
CA VAL A 126 -3.31 -3.54 -14.09
C VAL A 126 -3.77 -4.97 -13.78
N LEU A 127 -3.71 -5.37 -12.50
CA LEU A 127 -4.16 -6.69 -12.06
C LEU A 127 -5.67 -6.90 -12.27
N LEU A 128 -6.50 -5.92 -11.89
CA LEU A 128 -7.96 -6.01 -12.05
C LEU A 128 -8.38 -6.02 -13.53
N ARG A 129 -7.64 -5.32 -14.39
CA ARG A 129 -7.88 -5.33 -15.84
C ARG A 129 -7.52 -6.68 -16.47
N SER A 130 -6.39 -7.27 -16.05
CA SER A 130 -5.88 -8.54 -16.58
C SER A 130 -6.52 -9.80 -15.97
N ASN A 131 -7.03 -9.73 -14.74
CA ASN A 131 -7.61 -10.88 -14.03
C ASN A 131 -9.09 -10.66 -13.67
N LYS A 132 -9.97 -11.21 -14.52
CA LYS A 132 -11.43 -11.11 -14.35
C LYS A 132 -11.93 -11.71 -13.02
N THR A 133 -11.33 -12.79 -12.56
CA THR A 133 -11.73 -13.46 -11.31
C THR A 133 -11.42 -12.57 -10.11
N ILE A 134 -10.19 -12.04 -10.02
CA ILE A 134 -9.82 -11.11 -8.94
C ILE A 134 -10.67 -9.85 -9.02
N ARG A 135 -10.91 -9.31 -10.22
CA ARG A 135 -11.78 -8.14 -10.39
C ARG A 135 -13.18 -8.35 -9.84
N PHE A 136 -13.81 -9.47 -10.21
CA PHE A 136 -15.14 -9.80 -9.70
C PHE A 136 -15.15 -9.87 -8.16
N LEU A 137 -14.20 -10.58 -7.57
CA LEU A 137 -14.10 -10.72 -6.11
C LEU A 137 -13.83 -9.38 -5.40
N VAL A 138 -13.09 -8.46 -6.02
CA VAL A 138 -12.86 -7.13 -5.45
C VAL A 138 -14.11 -6.28 -5.50
N ILE A 139 -14.84 -6.27 -6.62
CA ILE A 139 -16.08 -5.50 -6.75
C ILE A 139 -17.10 -5.97 -5.70
N ASP A 140 -17.31 -7.28 -5.62
CA ASP A 140 -18.18 -7.92 -4.62
C ASP A 140 -17.79 -7.51 -3.18
N ALA A 141 -16.49 -7.57 -2.84
CA ALA A 141 -16.01 -7.18 -1.52
C ALA A 141 -16.12 -5.67 -1.21
N VAL A 142 -16.08 -4.81 -2.24
CA VAL A 142 -16.27 -3.36 -2.09
C VAL A 142 -17.75 -3.03 -1.87
N GLU A 143 -18.65 -3.64 -2.65
CA GLU A 143 -20.11 -3.49 -2.51
C GLU A 143 -20.61 -3.99 -1.15
N GLU A 144 -20.15 -5.15 -0.69
CA GLU A 144 -20.47 -5.67 0.66
C GLU A 144 -20.06 -4.68 1.76
N ALA A 145 -18.90 -4.02 1.60
CA ALA A 145 -18.40 -3.06 2.58
C ALA A 145 -19.21 -1.76 2.63
N GLU A 146 -19.94 -1.42 1.55
CA GLU A 146 -20.82 -0.26 1.45
C GLU A 146 -22.19 -0.54 2.07
N HIS A 147 -22.76 -1.74 1.88
CA HIS A 147 -24.07 -2.13 2.44
C HIS A 147 -24.12 -2.30 3.97
N VAL A 148 -22.99 -2.54 4.64
CA VAL A 148 -22.94 -2.72 6.11
C VAL A 148 -23.28 -1.44 6.89
N TRP A 149 -23.26 -0.27 6.26
CA TRP A 149 -23.54 1.01 6.92
C TRP A 149 -24.97 1.54 6.70
N ASP A 150 -25.70 1.01 5.72
CA ASP A 150 -27.06 1.46 5.36
C ASP A 150 -28.17 0.81 6.21
N THR A 151 -27.81 -0.07 7.14
CA THR A 151 -28.73 -0.78 8.05
C THR A 151 -28.66 -0.28 9.50
N ARG A 152 -28.02 0.89 9.71
CA ARG A 152 -27.86 1.55 11.01
C ARG A 152 -28.45 2.96 11.01
N ASP A 153 -29.71 3.08 10.59
CA ASP A 153 -30.57 4.23 10.89
C ASP A 153 -31.86 3.76 11.59
#